data_AF-A0A0N0M103-F1
#
_entry.id   AF-A0A0N0M103-F1
#
_cell.length_a   1.000
_cell.length_b   1.000
_cell.length_c   1.000
_cell.angle_alpha   90.00
_cell.angle_beta   90.00
_cell.angle_gamma   90.00
#
_symmetry.space_group_name_H-M   'P 1'
#
loop_
_entity.id
_entity.type
_entity.pdbx_description
1 polymer ?
#
loop_
_entity_poly.entity_id
_entity_poly.type
_entity_poly.pdbx_seq_one_letter_code
_entity_poly.pdbx_strand_id
1 'polypeptide(L)'
;MLEDERIELVGPVPGDANRITMIWVPQLKTLVASDVLFNEVHLWFGEHFEEHRGAWLKALDQIKSLDPEVIVAGHKRPHLPDDITSWNYTRDYILGFEKHLAEATDSADLAKRIERDYPETVDVLDGFLLGNSTKVAMREIPPVNAP
;
A
#
# COMPACT_ATOMS: atom_id res chain seq x y z
N MET A 1 21.44 15.24 -5.66
CA MET A 1 20.87 16.55 -6.04
C MET A 1 20.29 16.41 -7.42
N LEU A 2 19.14 17.04 -7.69
CA LEU A 2 18.60 17.23 -9.03
C LEU A 2 18.23 18.71 -9.12
N GLU A 3 18.81 19.44 -10.07
CA GLU A 3 18.55 20.89 -10.25
C GLU A 3 18.63 21.68 -8.93
N ASP A 4 19.74 21.53 -8.21
CA ASP A 4 20.00 22.16 -6.90
C ASP A 4 19.08 21.72 -5.74
N GLU A 5 18.12 20.84 -5.98
CA GLU A 5 17.28 20.27 -4.94
C GLU A 5 17.92 19.05 -4.27
N ARG A 6 17.83 19.03 -2.93
CA ARG A 6 18.31 17.88 -2.15
C ARG A 6 17.31 16.75 -2.29
N ILE A 7 17.82 15.62 -2.73
CA ILE A 7 17.07 14.37 -2.80
C ILE A 7 17.55 13.47 -1.66
N GLU A 8 16.62 13.05 -0.81
CA GLU A 8 16.86 12.10 0.28
C GLU A 8 16.20 10.77 -0.06
N LEU A 9 16.97 9.68 0.13
CA LEU A 9 16.43 8.33 0.03
C LEU A 9 15.87 7.94 1.40
N VAL A 10 14.60 7.57 1.44
CA VAL A 10 13.92 7.14 2.66
C VAL A 10 13.66 5.64 2.55
N GLY A 11 14.32 4.86 3.40
CA GLY A 11 14.17 3.41 3.47
C GLY A 11 15.51 2.67 3.59
N PRO A 12 15.51 1.34 3.38
CA PRO A 12 14.37 0.53 2.94
C PRO A 12 13.25 0.47 4.00
N VAL A 13 11.99 0.53 3.55
CA VAL A 13 10.78 0.32 4.36
C VAL A 13 9.90 -0.76 3.73
N PRO A 14 9.04 -1.44 4.51
CA PRO A 14 8.01 -2.31 3.95
C PRO A 14 6.94 -1.51 3.18
N GLY A 15 6.45 -2.10 2.09
CA GLY A 15 5.30 -1.66 1.30
C GLY A 15 4.66 -2.86 0.62
N ASP A 16 4.39 -2.80 -0.69
CA ASP A 16 3.99 -3.96 -1.50
C ASP A 16 5.07 -5.07 -1.57
N ALA A 17 6.31 -4.71 -1.29
CA ALA A 17 7.45 -5.58 -1.07
C ALA A 17 8.15 -5.23 0.27
N ASN A 18 8.97 -6.15 0.76
CA ASN A 18 9.65 -6.01 2.06
C ASN A 18 10.66 -4.86 2.14
N ARG A 19 11.14 -4.36 1.00
CA ARG A 19 12.25 -3.38 0.95
C ARG A 19 12.04 -2.40 -0.20
N ILE A 20 11.38 -1.29 0.10
CA ILE A 20 11.13 -0.19 -0.84
C ILE A 20 11.89 1.06 -0.41
N THR A 21 12.42 1.80 -1.36
CA THR A 21 13.03 3.11 -1.14
C THR A 21 12.13 4.19 -1.72
N MET A 22 11.74 5.14 -0.89
CA MET A 22 11.00 6.34 -1.29
C MET A 22 11.97 7.50 -1.52
N ILE A 23 11.48 8.55 -2.18
CA ILE A 23 12.24 9.76 -2.43
C ILE A 23 11.58 10.92 -1.70
N TRP A 24 12.34 11.59 -0.82
CA TRP A 24 11.92 12.79 -0.12
C TRP A 24 12.69 14.02 -0.62
N VAL A 25 11.98 15.09 -0.93
CA VAL A 25 12.55 16.38 -1.33
C VAL A 25 12.11 17.44 -0.31
N PRO A 26 12.89 17.68 0.75
CA PRO A 26 12.49 18.51 1.88
C PRO A 26 12.08 19.94 1.52
N GLN A 27 12.83 20.56 0.60
CA GLN A 27 12.61 21.95 0.16
C GLN A 27 11.24 22.13 -0.50
N LEU A 28 10.77 21.11 -1.22
CA LEU A 28 9.47 21.11 -1.88
C LEU A 28 8.37 20.48 -1.03
N LYS A 29 8.73 19.90 0.12
CA LYS A 29 7.88 19.02 0.92
C LYS A 29 7.17 17.96 0.08
N THR A 30 7.90 17.37 -0.85
CA THR A 30 7.38 16.39 -1.81
C THR A 30 7.92 15.01 -1.51
N LEU A 31 7.01 14.05 -1.35
CA LEU A 31 7.31 12.63 -1.23
C LEU A 31 6.90 11.89 -2.52
N VAL A 32 7.83 11.17 -3.12
CA VAL A 32 7.51 10.12 -4.10
C VAL A 32 7.56 8.79 -3.36
N ALA A 33 6.38 8.22 -3.11
CA ALA A 33 6.20 7.18 -2.12
C ALA A 33 6.44 5.76 -2.66
N SER A 34 6.66 5.59 -3.97
CA SER A 34 6.76 4.27 -4.59
C SER A 34 5.55 3.39 -4.19
N ASP A 35 5.70 2.08 -4.22
CA ASP A 35 4.64 1.14 -3.81
C ASP A 35 4.53 0.96 -2.29
N VAL A 36 4.85 2.03 -1.53
CA VAL A 36 4.46 2.16 -0.11
C VAL A 36 3.11 2.83 0.03
N LEU A 37 2.70 3.68 -0.92
CA LEU A 37 1.39 4.34 -0.91
C LEU A 37 0.63 4.08 -2.21
N PHE A 38 -0.65 3.79 -2.04
CA PHE A 38 -1.65 3.56 -3.09
C PHE A 38 -2.80 4.56 -2.92
N ASN A 39 -3.55 4.84 -3.98
CA ASN A 39 -4.77 5.65 -3.91
C ASN A 39 -5.87 5.06 -4.81
N GLU A 40 -6.84 4.39 -4.18
CA GLU A 40 -7.94 3.68 -4.87
C GLU A 40 -7.46 2.65 -5.93
N VAL A 41 -6.36 1.97 -5.61
CA VAL A 41 -5.89 0.74 -6.26
C VAL A 41 -5.76 -0.33 -5.17
N HIS A 42 -6.15 -1.59 -5.43
CA HIS A 42 -6.04 -2.64 -4.42
C HIS A 42 -4.56 -2.84 -4.05
N LEU A 43 -4.26 -2.86 -2.75
CA LEU A 43 -2.89 -3.10 -2.29
C LEU A 43 -2.48 -4.54 -2.60
N TRP A 44 -1.21 -4.72 -2.95
CA TRP A 44 -0.62 -6.04 -3.13
C TRP A 44 -0.16 -6.63 -1.79
N PHE A 45 -0.83 -7.68 -1.34
CA PHE A 45 -0.45 -8.52 -0.21
C PHE A 45 -0.02 -9.93 -0.60
N GLY A 46 0.23 -10.17 -1.89
CA GLY A 46 0.68 -11.47 -2.38
C GLY A 46 2.05 -11.90 -1.85
N GLU A 47 2.79 -11.02 -1.17
CA GLU A 47 4.07 -11.30 -0.50
C GLU A 47 3.96 -11.27 1.03
N HIS A 48 2.76 -11.09 1.58
CA HIS A 48 2.59 -10.65 2.96
C HIS A 48 1.76 -11.60 3.82
N PHE A 49 2.35 -11.98 4.95
CA PHE A 49 1.60 -12.35 6.15
C PHE A 49 1.38 -11.16 7.08
N GLU A 50 0.66 -11.38 8.18
CA GLU A 50 0.24 -10.36 9.15
C GLU A 50 1.40 -9.48 9.63
N GLU A 51 2.58 -10.07 9.96
CA GLU A 51 3.70 -9.26 10.44
C GLU A 51 4.18 -8.21 9.43
N HIS A 52 4.04 -8.50 8.13
CA HIS A 52 4.49 -7.61 7.06
C HIS A 52 3.53 -6.43 6.90
N ARG A 53 2.22 -6.69 6.94
CA ARG A 53 1.20 -5.62 6.89
C ARG A 53 1.25 -4.74 8.14
N GLY A 54 1.51 -5.33 9.30
CA GLY A 54 1.80 -4.59 10.53
C GLY A 54 3.08 -3.75 10.45
N ALA A 55 4.13 -4.22 9.78
CA ALA A 55 5.34 -3.45 9.54
C ALA A 55 5.11 -2.31 8.53
N TRP A 56 4.30 -2.53 7.49
CA TRP A 56 3.89 -1.50 6.54
C TRP A 56 3.17 -0.34 7.25
N LEU A 57 2.24 -0.62 8.17
CA LEU A 57 1.60 0.43 8.97
C LEU A 57 2.61 1.31 9.74
N LYS A 58 3.70 0.73 10.25
CA LYS A 58 4.77 1.51 10.90
C LYS A 58 5.57 2.37 9.91
N ALA A 59 5.75 1.91 8.67
CA ALA A 59 6.34 2.73 7.61
C ALA A 59 5.46 3.95 7.29
N LEU A 60 4.14 3.82 7.40
CA LEU A 60 3.22 4.95 7.23
C LEU A 60 3.42 6.03 8.30
N ASP A 61 3.78 5.65 9.54
CA ASP A 61 4.12 6.62 10.59
C ASP A 61 5.39 7.42 10.25
N GLN A 62 6.37 6.78 9.60
CA GLN A 62 7.57 7.46 9.11
C GLN A 62 7.24 8.45 7.98
N ILE A 63 6.34 8.11 7.07
CA ILE A 63 5.88 9.05 6.04
C ILE A 63 5.22 10.26 6.69
N LYS A 64 4.36 10.03 7.69
CA LYS A 64 3.65 11.12 8.37
C LYS A 64 4.59 12.07 9.11
N SER A 65 5.73 11.59 9.62
CA SER A 65 6.71 12.44 10.31
C SER A 65 7.51 13.36 9.38
N LEU A 66 7.50 13.10 8.06
CA LEU A 66 8.10 14.00 7.07
C LEU A 66 7.26 15.25 6.80
N ASP A 67 5.99 15.27 7.21
CA ASP A 67 5.03 16.37 6.97
C ASP A 67 4.98 16.80 5.48
N PRO A 68 4.73 15.87 4.53
CA PRO A 68 4.67 16.19 3.11
C PRO A 68 3.44 17.03 2.76
N GLU A 69 3.63 18.02 1.87
CA GLU A 69 2.54 18.79 1.26
C GLU A 69 2.09 18.16 -0.08
N VAL A 70 3.01 17.50 -0.79
CA VAL A 70 2.74 16.76 -2.03
C VAL A 70 3.16 15.30 -1.84
N ILE A 71 2.26 14.37 -2.18
CA ILE A 71 2.52 12.94 -2.10
C ILE A 71 2.17 12.27 -3.42
N VAL A 72 3.20 11.81 -4.14
CA VAL A 72 3.04 11.02 -5.36
C VAL A 72 3.04 9.54 -4.99
N ALA A 73 1.86 8.93 -5.01
CA ALA A 73 1.67 7.49 -4.79
C ALA A 73 2.26 6.67 -5.95
N GLY A 74 2.76 5.45 -5.68
CA GLY A 74 3.25 4.54 -6.73
C GLY A 74 2.13 4.09 -7.66
N HIS A 75 0.95 3.85 -7.09
CA HIS A 75 -0.26 3.51 -7.83
C HIS A 75 -1.44 4.37 -7.39
N LYS A 76 -2.14 4.97 -8.36
CA LYS A 76 -3.38 5.70 -8.12
C LYS A 76 -4.38 5.53 -9.25
N ARG A 77 -5.66 5.59 -8.91
CA ARG A 77 -6.71 5.79 -9.92
C ARG A 77 -6.46 7.11 -10.67
N PRO A 78 -6.69 7.16 -12.00
CA PRO A 78 -6.51 8.39 -12.76
C PRO A 78 -7.28 9.58 -12.15
N HIS A 79 -6.69 10.77 -12.27
CA HIS A 79 -7.26 12.05 -11.81
C HIS A 79 -7.32 12.28 -10.30
N LEU A 80 -6.96 11.31 -9.45
CA LEU A 80 -6.81 11.56 -8.02
C LEU A 80 -5.61 12.47 -7.71
N PRO A 81 -5.72 13.33 -6.68
CA PRO A 81 -4.70 14.30 -6.33
C PRO A 81 -3.44 13.62 -5.77
N ASP A 82 -2.32 14.34 -5.84
CA ASP A 82 -1.05 13.97 -5.21
C ASP A 82 -0.94 14.62 -3.81
N ASP A 83 -1.77 14.16 -2.88
CA ASP A 83 -1.88 14.69 -1.52
C ASP A 83 -2.01 13.57 -0.48
N ILE A 84 -2.35 13.96 0.76
CA ILE A 84 -2.50 13.05 1.92
C ILE A 84 -3.55 11.94 1.71
N THR A 85 -4.42 12.03 0.71
CA THR A 85 -5.46 11.01 0.45
C THR A 85 -4.88 9.63 0.20
N SER A 86 -3.72 9.52 -0.45
CA SER A 86 -3.04 8.23 -0.66
C SER A 86 -2.56 7.58 0.64
N TRP A 87 -2.07 8.39 1.59
CA TRP A 87 -1.70 7.91 2.92
C TRP A 87 -2.92 7.41 3.71
N ASN A 88 -4.01 8.19 3.70
CA ASN A 88 -5.26 7.81 4.36
C ASN A 88 -5.81 6.51 3.77
N TYR A 89 -5.92 6.43 2.44
CA TYR A 89 -6.41 5.26 1.73
C TYR A 89 -5.58 4.02 2.07
N THR A 90 -4.25 4.09 1.94
CA THR A 90 -3.36 2.96 2.20
C THR A 90 -3.50 2.46 3.64
N ARG A 91 -3.49 3.37 4.62
CA ARG A 91 -3.64 3.03 6.03
C ARG A 91 -4.98 2.35 6.31
N ASP A 92 -6.07 2.97 5.86
CA ASP A 92 -7.42 2.51 6.15
C ASP A 92 -7.69 1.18 5.42
N TYR A 93 -7.15 1.01 4.21
CA TYR A 93 -7.21 -0.25 3.48
C TYR A 93 -6.52 -1.39 4.23
N ILE A 94 -5.29 -1.20 4.74
CA ILE A 94 -4.60 -2.24 5.52
C ILE A 94 -5.41 -2.60 6.77
N LEU A 95 -5.91 -1.60 7.51
CA LEU A 95 -6.70 -1.83 8.72
C LEU A 95 -8.04 -2.53 8.43
N GLY A 96 -8.72 -2.13 7.36
CA GLY A 96 -9.95 -2.78 6.90
C GLY A 96 -9.71 -4.21 6.43
N PHE A 97 -8.58 -4.46 5.77
CA PHE A 97 -8.17 -5.79 5.36
C PHE A 97 -7.95 -6.73 6.54
N GLU A 98 -7.19 -6.30 7.56
CA GLU A 98 -6.99 -7.11 8.78
C GLU A 98 -8.30 -7.40 9.51
N LYS A 99 -9.20 -6.41 9.58
CA LYS A 99 -10.52 -6.59 10.18
C LYS A 99 -11.31 -7.70 9.48
N HIS A 100 -11.43 -7.63 8.15
CA HIS A 100 -12.19 -8.64 7.40
C HIS A 100 -11.48 -9.99 7.37
N LEU A 101 -10.15 -10.01 7.35
CA LEU A 101 -9.36 -11.24 7.41
C LEU A 101 -9.68 -12.05 8.67
N ALA A 102 -9.88 -11.40 9.82
CA ALA A 102 -10.26 -12.05 11.07
C ALA A 102 -11.67 -12.67 11.06
N GLU A 103 -12.55 -12.23 10.15
CA GLU A 103 -13.96 -12.63 10.07
C GLU A 103 -14.25 -13.55 8.88
N ALA A 104 -13.41 -13.54 7.85
CA ALA A 104 -13.64 -14.25 6.61
C ALA A 104 -13.41 -15.76 6.74
N THR A 105 -14.20 -16.53 6.00
CA THR A 105 -14.09 -18.01 6.02
C THR A 105 -13.12 -18.56 4.98
N ASP A 106 -12.96 -17.86 3.86
CA ASP A 106 -12.06 -18.20 2.75
C ASP A 106 -11.67 -16.93 1.98
N SER A 107 -10.79 -17.06 0.98
CA SER A 107 -10.30 -15.94 0.17
C SER A 107 -11.39 -15.25 -0.65
N ALA A 108 -12.44 -15.98 -1.02
CA ALA A 108 -13.56 -15.44 -1.80
C ALA A 108 -14.51 -14.60 -0.93
N ASP A 109 -14.78 -15.03 0.31
CA ASP A 109 -15.50 -14.21 1.29
C ASP A 109 -14.72 -12.94 1.64
N LEU A 110 -13.40 -13.08 1.88
CA LEU A 110 -12.54 -11.93 2.14
C LEU A 110 -12.56 -10.93 0.97
N ALA A 111 -12.38 -11.39 -0.27
CA ALA A 111 -12.38 -10.52 -1.44
C ALA A 111 -13.70 -9.74 -1.55
N LYS A 112 -14.86 -10.41 -1.42
CA LYS A 112 -16.18 -9.76 -1.48
C LYS A 112 -16.37 -8.70 -0.40
N ARG A 113 -15.84 -8.93 0.81
CA ARG A 113 -15.91 -7.95 1.92
C ARG A 113 -15.09 -6.70 1.61
N ILE A 114 -13.90 -6.89 1.02
CA ILE A 114 -13.03 -5.78 0.62
C ILE A 114 -13.64 -5.01 -0.55
N GLU A 115 -14.14 -5.68 -1.59
CA GLU A 115 -14.84 -5.03 -2.71
C GLU A 115 -16.05 -4.22 -2.25
N ARG A 116 -16.81 -4.73 -1.28
CA ARG A 116 -17.96 -4.01 -0.70
C ARG A 116 -17.54 -2.72 0.00
N ASP A 117 -16.44 -2.75 0.75
CA ASP A 117 -15.96 -1.60 1.51
C ASP A 117 -15.18 -0.60 0.63
N TYR A 118 -14.64 -1.07 -0.51
CA TYR A 118 -13.83 -0.31 -1.46
C TYR A 118 -14.33 -0.46 -2.92
N PRO A 119 -15.58 -0.09 -3.24
CA PRO A 119 -16.20 -0.37 -4.55
C PRO A 119 -15.60 0.43 -5.72
N GLU A 120 -14.89 1.51 -5.41
CA GLU A 120 -14.27 2.42 -6.39
C GLU A 120 -12.82 2.07 -6.71
N THR A 121 -12.26 1.09 -5.96
CA THR A 121 -10.87 0.68 -6.07
C THR A 121 -10.63 -0.14 -7.33
N VAL A 122 -9.54 0.18 -8.03
CA VAL A 122 -9.15 -0.49 -9.26
C VAL A 122 -8.33 -1.75 -8.95
N ASP A 123 -8.65 -2.84 -9.63
CA ASP A 123 -7.79 -4.02 -9.77
C ASP A 123 -7.23 -4.09 -11.21
N VAL A 124 -6.27 -4.98 -11.43
CA VAL A 124 -5.69 -5.28 -12.74
C VAL A 124 -5.79 -6.78 -13.04
N LEU A 125 -5.68 -7.14 -14.33
CA LEU A 125 -5.62 -8.52 -14.80
C LEU A 125 -6.72 -9.42 -14.21
N ASP A 126 -7.95 -8.91 -14.18
CA ASP A 126 -9.15 -9.63 -13.72
C ASP A 126 -9.04 -10.19 -12.29
N GLY A 127 -8.65 -9.35 -11.34
CA GLY A 127 -8.58 -9.70 -9.91
C GLY A 127 -7.21 -10.19 -9.45
N PHE A 128 -6.15 -9.79 -10.15
CA PHE A 128 -4.80 -10.22 -9.80
C PHE A 128 -4.34 -9.67 -8.46
N LEU A 129 -4.58 -8.39 -8.16
CA LEU A 129 -4.09 -7.79 -6.91
C LEU A 129 -4.88 -8.32 -5.73
N LEU A 130 -6.20 -8.09 -5.71
CA LEU A 130 -7.02 -8.51 -4.58
C LEU A 130 -7.08 -10.03 -4.47
N GLY A 131 -7.32 -10.73 -5.58
CA GLY A 131 -7.52 -12.18 -5.58
C GLY A 131 -6.31 -12.98 -5.12
N ASN A 132 -5.09 -12.59 -5.48
CA ASN A 132 -3.89 -13.24 -4.94
C ASN A 132 -3.63 -12.83 -3.49
N SER A 133 -3.84 -11.55 -3.16
CA SER A 133 -3.67 -11.02 -1.81
C SER A 133 -4.54 -11.76 -0.79
N THR A 134 -5.82 -12.02 -1.11
CA THR A 134 -6.72 -12.74 -0.22
C THR A 134 -6.35 -14.22 -0.12
N LYS A 135 -5.96 -14.88 -1.21
CA LYS A 135 -5.51 -16.29 -1.18
C LYS A 135 -4.26 -16.47 -0.33
N VAL A 136 -3.29 -15.56 -0.42
CA VAL A 136 -2.09 -15.57 0.42
C VAL A 136 -2.45 -15.31 1.88
N ALA A 137 -3.26 -14.28 2.15
CA ALA A 137 -3.68 -13.95 3.51
C ALA A 137 -4.44 -15.10 4.20
N MET A 138 -5.31 -15.78 3.46
CA MET A 138 -6.06 -16.97 3.91
C MET A 138 -5.23 -18.26 3.90
N ARG A 139 -3.94 -18.20 3.53
CA ARG A 139 -3.02 -19.34 3.46
C ARG A 139 -3.46 -20.45 2.50
N GLU A 140 -4.25 -20.09 1.48
CA GLU A 140 -4.67 -21.01 0.41
C GLU A 140 -3.54 -21.23 -0.61
N ILE A 141 -2.67 -20.24 -0.78
CA ILE A 141 -1.45 -20.30 -1.60
C ILE A 141 -0.27 -19.68 -0.81
N PRO A 142 0.99 -20.06 -1.11
CA PRO A 142 2.15 -19.43 -0.49
C PRO A 142 2.37 -17.99 -1.04
N PRO A 143 3.06 -17.12 -0.28
CA PRO A 143 3.50 -15.82 -0.78
C PRO A 143 4.40 -15.96 -2.02
N VAL A 144 4.27 -15.05 -2.98
CA VAL A 144 4.93 -15.11 -4.29
C VAL A 144 6.47 -15.05 -4.20
N ASN A 145 7.00 -14.45 -3.15
CA ASN A 145 8.45 -14.34 -2.87
C ASN A 145 8.83 -14.90 -1.48
N ALA A 146 8.18 -15.97 -1.03
CA ALA A 146 8.59 -16.65 0.20
C ALA A 146 10.09 -17.06 0.11
N PRO A 147 10.89 -16.82 1.17
CA PRO A 147 12.33 -17.10 1.16
C PRO A 147 12.66 -18.57 0.94
#